data_AF-A0A931YH73-F1
#
_entry.id   AF-A0A931YH73-F1
#
_cell.length_a   1.000
_cell.length_b   1.000
_cell.length_c   1.000
_cell.angle_alpha   90.00
_cell.angle_beta   90.00
_cell.angle_gamma   90.00
#
_symmetry.space_group_name_H-M   'P 1'
#
loop_
_entity.id
_entity.type
_entity.pdbx_description
1 polymer ?
#
loop_
_entity_poly.entity_id
_entity_poly.type
_entity_poly.pdbx_seq_one_letter_code
_entity_poly.pdbx_strand_id
1 'polypeptide(L)'
;MSAADEIRHYEARLNREPGSQAFAALADAYRRAGRLDEAIARCREGLDRYPAYSTARFILAKALIDRGDLAAARGEVERFLEREPDHEPALRIAAECA
;
A
#
# COMPACT_ATOMS: atom_id res chain seq x y z
N MET A 1 -5.81 -17.21 9.92
CA MET A 1 -6.57 -16.87 8.70
C MET A 1 -5.59 -16.90 7.55
N SER A 2 -6.00 -17.44 6.40
CA SER A 2 -5.17 -17.39 5.18
C SER A 2 -5.24 -15.99 4.54
N ALA A 3 -4.28 -15.65 3.67
CA ALA A 3 -4.35 -14.40 2.90
C ALA A 3 -5.64 -14.29 2.06
N ALA A 4 -6.18 -15.43 1.61
CA ALA A 4 -7.45 -15.48 0.89
C ALA A 4 -8.65 -15.10 1.78
N ASP A 5 -8.64 -15.51 3.05
CA ASP A 5 -9.68 -15.14 4.02
C ASP A 5 -9.65 -13.64 4.34
N GLU A 6 -8.44 -13.06 4.46
CA GLU A 6 -8.25 -11.62 4.68
C GLU A 6 -8.75 -10.80 3.50
N ILE A 7 -8.39 -11.20 2.28
CA ILE A 7 -8.87 -10.55 1.04
C ILE A 7 -10.39 -10.56 1.01
N ARG A 8 -11.03 -11.73 1.20
CA ARG A 8 -12.49 -11.86 1.17
C ARG A 8 -13.16 -11.01 2.25
N HIS A 9 -12.56 -10.91 3.43
CA HIS A 9 -13.07 -10.08 4.52
C HIS A 9 -13.07 -8.58 4.15
N TYR A 10 -11.96 -8.07 3.60
CA TYR A 10 -11.88 -6.66 3.21
C TYR A 10 -12.70 -6.33 1.96
N GLU A 11 -12.80 -7.23 0.99
CA GLU A 11 -13.70 -7.08 -0.16
C GLU A 11 -15.16 -6.96 0.29
N ALA A 12 -15.61 -7.82 1.20
CA ALA A 12 -16.97 -7.75 1.75
C ALA A 12 -17.22 -6.43 2.49
N ARG A 13 -16.20 -5.91 3.19
CA ARG A 13 -16.29 -4.60 3.87
C ARG A 13 -16.38 -3.46 2.87
N LEU A 14 -15.55 -3.44 1.82
CA LEU A 14 -15.60 -2.40 0.79
C LEU A 14 -16.90 -2.44 -0.03
N ASN A 15 -17.47 -3.62 -0.25
CA ASN A 15 -18.79 -3.73 -0.90
C ASN A 15 -19.90 -3.09 -0.07
N ARG A 16 -19.82 -3.17 1.26
CA ARG A 16 -20.77 -2.51 2.18
C ARG A 16 -20.46 -1.02 2.33
N GLU A 17 -19.18 -0.67 2.36
CA GLU A 17 -18.69 0.68 2.59
C GLU A 17 -17.61 1.06 1.56
N PRO A 18 -17.98 1.45 0.33
CA PRO A 18 -17.01 1.76 -0.72
C PRO A 18 -16.11 2.96 -0.44
N GLY A 19 -16.47 3.79 0.56
CA GLY A 19 -15.64 4.89 1.07
C GLY A 19 -14.78 4.52 2.29
N SER A 20 -14.69 3.24 2.65
CA SER A 20 -13.85 2.85 3.78
C SER A 20 -12.37 2.88 3.40
N GLN A 21 -11.50 3.27 4.33
CA GLN A 21 -10.04 3.16 4.19
C GLN A 21 -9.52 1.70 4.21
N ALA A 22 -10.44 0.73 4.30
CA ALA A 22 -10.14 -0.71 4.24
C ALA A 22 -9.43 -1.15 2.95
N PHE A 23 -9.44 -0.33 1.89
CA PHE A 23 -8.68 -0.60 0.66
C PHE A 23 -7.18 -0.78 0.91
N ALA A 24 -6.60 -0.07 1.88
CA ALA A 24 -5.19 -0.22 2.20
C ALA A 24 -4.90 -1.59 2.82
N ALA A 25 -5.76 -2.06 3.73
CA ALA A 25 -5.64 -3.37 4.32
C ALA A 25 -5.87 -4.49 3.29
N LEU A 26 -6.80 -4.30 2.35
CA LEU A 26 -6.97 -5.19 1.20
C LEU A 26 -5.72 -5.23 0.32
N ALA A 27 -5.12 -4.07 0.03
CA ALA A 27 -3.89 -3.98 -0.76
C ALA A 27 -2.71 -4.68 -0.08
N ASP A 28 -2.53 -4.54 1.25
CA ASP A 28 -1.48 -5.28 1.96
C ASP A 28 -1.73 -6.79 1.96
N ALA A 29 -3.00 -7.22 2.01
CA ALA A 29 -3.36 -8.63 1.88
C ALA A 29 -3.04 -9.18 0.48
N TYR A 30 -3.35 -8.42 -0.59
CA TYR A 30 -2.92 -8.78 -1.96
C TYR A 30 -1.40 -8.86 -2.08
N ARG A 31 -0.68 -7.89 -1.51
CA ARG A 31 0.79 -7.87 -1.52
C ARG A 31 1.37 -9.13 -0.87
N ARG A 32 0.89 -9.50 0.33
CA ARG A 32 1.31 -10.72 1.04
C ARG A 32 0.95 -12.01 0.29
N ALA A 33 -0.08 -11.98 -0.53
CA ALA A 33 -0.47 -13.09 -1.40
C ALA A 33 0.33 -13.15 -2.72
N GLY A 34 1.30 -12.27 -2.94
CA GLY A 34 2.06 -12.18 -4.20
C GLY A 34 1.27 -11.55 -5.36
N ARG A 35 0.07 -11.02 -5.08
CA ARG A 35 -0.83 -10.36 -6.04
C ARG A 35 -0.47 -8.88 -6.16
N LEU A 36 0.75 -8.62 -6.64
CA LEU A 36 1.38 -7.29 -6.55
C LEU A 36 0.68 -6.23 -7.40
N ASP A 37 0.27 -6.56 -8.62
CA ASP A 37 -0.43 -5.62 -9.49
C ASP A 37 -1.77 -5.17 -8.89
N GLU A 38 -2.45 -6.08 -8.20
CA GLU A 38 -3.75 -5.82 -7.56
C GLU A 38 -3.59 -4.98 -6.29
N ALA A 39 -2.53 -5.22 -5.52
CA ALA A 39 -2.14 -4.36 -4.40
C ALA A 39 -1.86 -2.92 -4.87
N ILE A 40 -1.06 -2.78 -5.93
CA ILE A 40 -0.69 -1.47 -6.51
C ILE A 40 -1.92 -0.74 -7.03
N ALA A 41 -2.78 -1.43 -7.80
CA ALA A 41 -4.00 -0.85 -8.35
C ALA A 41 -4.94 -0.36 -7.24
N ARG A 42 -5.18 -1.17 -6.20
CA ARG A 42 -6.04 -0.79 -5.07
C ARG A 42 -5.50 0.38 -4.26
N CYS A 43 -4.19 0.43 -4.04
CA CYS A 43 -3.58 1.58 -3.37
C CYS A 43 -3.75 2.86 -4.19
N ARG A 44 -3.50 2.82 -5.51
CA ARG A 44 -3.65 4.00 -6.39
C ARG A 44 -5.09 4.50 -6.41
N GLU A 45 -6.06 3.60 -6.64
CA GLU A 45 -7.49 3.93 -6.64
C GLU A 45 -7.93 4.57 -5.31
N GLY A 46 -7.48 4.02 -4.18
CA GLY A 46 -7.81 4.59 -2.88
C GLY A 46 -7.07 5.90 -2.58
N LEU A 47 -5.85 6.10 -3.10
CA LEU A 47 -5.12 7.35 -2.98
C LEU A 47 -5.71 8.46 -3.85
N ASP A 48 -6.36 8.14 -4.98
CA ASP A 48 -7.12 9.12 -5.76
C ASP A 48 -8.25 9.74 -4.91
N ARG A 49 -8.86 8.93 -4.04
CA ARG A 49 -9.93 9.37 -3.12
C ARG A 49 -9.41 9.95 -1.81
N TYR A 50 -8.31 9.41 -1.30
CA TYR A 50 -7.68 9.81 -0.03
C TYR A 50 -6.21 10.15 -0.25
N PRO A 51 -5.88 11.29 -0.91
CA PRO A 51 -4.51 11.60 -1.28
C PRO A 51 -3.57 11.66 -0.09
N ALA A 52 -4.06 12.07 1.08
CA ALA A 52 -3.29 12.19 2.32
C ALA A 52 -3.26 10.90 3.16
N TYR A 53 -3.59 9.72 2.63
CA TYR A 53 -3.58 8.50 3.43
C TYR A 53 -2.20 7.84 3.46
N SER A 54 -1.40 8.18 4.48
CA SER A 54 0.00 7.71 4.63
C SER A 54 0.12 6.19 4.61
N THR A 55 -0.78 5.47 5.29
CA THR A 55 -0.76 4.01 5.34
C THR A 55 -0.83 3.38 3.95
N ALA A 56 -1.69 3.91 3.07
CA ALA A 56 -1.78 3.43 1.69
C ALA A 56 -0.53 3.74 0.88
N ARG A 57 0.09 4.91 1.04
CA ARG A 57 1.38 5.24 0.38
C ARG A 57 2.49 4.28 0.81
N PHE A 58 2.58 3.98 2.10
CA PHE A 58 3.58 3.04 2.60
C PHE A 58 3.38 1.62 2.05
N ILE A 59 2.13 1.16 1.98
CA ILE A 59 1.80 -0.15 1.40
C ILE A 59 2.07 -0.17 -0.11
N LEU A 60 1.79 0.92 -0.82
CA LEU A 60 2.12 1.07 -2.23
C LEU A 60 3.63 1.00 -2.47
N ALA A 61 4.43 1.73 -1.68
CA ALA A 61 5.89 1.67 -1.75
C ALA A 61 6.39 0.23 -1.57
N LYS A 62 5.92 -0.48 -0.54
CA LYS A 62 6.26 -1.90 -0.31
C LYS A 62 5.87 -2.79 -1.48
N ALA A 63 4.66 -2.63 -2.03
CA ALA A 63 4.21 -3.43 -3.16
C ALA A 63 5.02 -3.18 -4.43
N LEU A 64 5.49 -1.94 -4.64
CA LEU A 64 6.36 -1.58 -5.76
C LEU A 64 7.76 -2.17 -5.61
N ILE A 65 8.33 -2.20 -4.39
CA ILE A 65 9.59 -2.90 -4.09
C ILE A 65 9.46 -4.39 -4.37
N ASP A 66 8.40 -5.02 -3.84
CA ASP A 66 8.14 -6.46 -4.06
C ASP A 66 8.01 -6.77 -5.56
N ARG A 67 7.56 -5.80 -6.37
CA ARG A 67 7.43 -5.89 -7.84
C ARG A 67 8.71 -5.55 -8.59
N GLY A 68 9.74 -5.03 -7.91
CA GLY A 68 11.02 -4.59 -8.48
C GLY A 68 11.00 -3.17 -9.07
N ASP A 69 9.93 -2.41 -8.90
CA ASP A 69 9.79 -1.03 -9.40
C ASP A 69 10.30 -0.02 -8.36
N LEU A 70 11.62 -0.02 -8.15
CA LEU A 70 12.27 0.81 -7.12
C LEU A 70 12.12 2.31 -7.40
N ALA A 71 12.07 2.71 -8.68
CA ALA A 71 11.90 4.10 -9.07
C ALA A 71 10.53 4.64 -8.62
N ALA A 72 9.45 3.90 -8.85
CA ALA A 72 8.13 4.28 -8.36
C ALA A 72 8.02 4.18 -6.83
N ALA A 73 8.63 3.14 -6.23
CA ALA A 73 8.64 2.97 -4.77
C ALA A 73 9.27 4.16 -4.04
N ARG A 74 10.37 4.68 -4.59
CA ARG A 74 11.07 5.86 -4.06
C ARG A 74 10.15 7.08 -3.93
N GLY A 75 9.41 7.39 -4.99
CA GLY A 75 8.49 8.54 -4.97
C GLY A 75 7.42 8.41 -3.88
N GLU A 76 6.89 7.21 -3.67
CA GLU A 76 5.85 6.97 -2.66
C GLU A 76 6.40 7.01 -1.22
N VAL A 77 7.60 6.46 -0.99
CA VAL A 77 8.22 6.51 0.34
C VAL A 77 8.71 7.91 0.71
N GLU A 78 9.21 8.70 -0.24
CA GLU A 78 9.60 10.09 0.00
C GLU A 78 8.38 10.92 0.45
N ARG A 79 7.23 10.75 -0.22
CA ARG A 79 5.96 11.40 0.16
C ARG A 79 5.38 10.89 1.48
N PHE A 80 5.74 9.70 1.90
CA PHE A 80 5.39 9.18 3.22
C PHE A 80 6.27 9.84 4.30
N LEU A 81 7.58 9.91 4.06
CA LEU A 81 8.56 10.53 4.96
C LEU A 81 8.37 12.04 5.13
N GLU A 82 7.78 12.74 4.15
CA GLU A 82 7.35 14.15 4.34
C GLU A 82 6.43 14.33 5.55
N ARG A 83 5.67 13.30 5.93
CA ARG A 83 4.75 13.34 7.09
C ARG A 83 5.29 12.60 8.29
N GLU A 84 6.06 11.54 8.06
CA GLU A 84 6.61 10.66 9.09
C GLU A 84 8.13 10.53 8.92
N PRO A 85 8.89 11.63 9.14
CA PRO A 85 10.32 11.69 8.79
C PRO A 85 11.19 10.71 9.58
N ASP A 86 10.78 10.38 10.81
CA ASP A 86 11.53 9.51 11.72
C ASP A 86 11.10 8.02 11.63
N HIS A 87 10.29 7.66 10.62
CA HIS A 87 9.82 6.29 10.46
C HIS A 87 10.92 5.39 9.89
N GLU A 88 11.65 4.70 10.78
CA GLU A 88 12.79 3.85 10.42
C GLU A 88 12.52 2.86 9.27
N PRO A 89 11.38 2.15 9.21
CA PRO A 89 11.12 1.26 8.09
C PRO A 89 11.03 1.97 6.73
N ALA A 90 10.53 3.21 6.70
CA ALA A 90 10.43 3.99 5.49
C ALA A 90 11.80 4.56 5.08
N LEU A 91 12.61 5.00 6.04
CA LEU A 91 13.99 5.42 5.78
C LEU A 91 14.83 4.30 5.15
N ARG A 92 14.67 3.06 5.63
CA ARG A 92 15.34 1.89 5.04
C ARG A 92 14.92 1.65 3.59
N ILE A 93 13.62 1.72 3.33
CA ILE A 93 13.08 1.56 1.97
C ILE A 93 13.63 2.65 1.04
N ALA A 94 13.68 3.90 1.50
CA ALA A 94 14.24 5.00 0.73
C ALA A 94 15.72 4.78 0.40
N ALA A 95 16.50 4.25 1.35
CA ALA A 95 17.90 3.89 1.12
C ALA A 95 18.08 2.70 0.16
N GLU A 96 17.17 1.74 0.17
CA GLU A 96 17.17 0.59 -0.76
C GLU A 96 16.81 0.98 -2.20
N CYS A 97 16.01 2.03 -2.37
CA CYS A 97 15.60 2.55 -3.67
C CYS A 97 16.56 3.61 -4.25
N ALA A 98 17.75 3.80 -3.65
CA ALA A 98 18.77 4.77 -4.06
C ALA A 98 19.74 4.19 -5.09
#